data_AF-A0A9P6ILK3-F1
#
_entry.id   AF-A0A9P6ILK3-F1
#
_cell.length_a   1.000
_cell.length_b   1.000
_cell.length_c   1.000
_cell.angle_alpha   90.00
_cell.angle_beta   90.00
_cell.angle_gamma   90.00
#
_symmetry.space_group_name_H-M   'P 1'
#
loop_
_entity.id
_entity.type
_entity.pdbx_description
1 polymer ?
#
loop_
_entity_poly.entity_id
_entity_poly.type
_entity_poly.pdbx_seq_one_letter_code
_entity_poly.pdbx_strand_id
1 'polypeptide(L)'
;MHRSSASPQILEKLVNETEDVLAGSLPTYESTKHQKYAEACFYEALRLYPSVPKNAKTCVEDDILPDGTKVYKGDRVGWSSYAMGRASSVWGP
;
A
#
# COMPACT_ATOMS: atom_id res chain seq x y z
N MET A 1 -4.84 6.28 -17.15
CA MET A 1 -4.61 5.08 -16.33
C MET A 1 -3.17 4.63 -16.58
N HIS A 2 -2.27 4.70 -15.58
CA HIS A 2 -0.80 4.48 -15.67
C HIS A 2 -0.42 3.04 -16.06
N ARG A 3 -0.84 2.54 -17.23
CA ARG A 3 -0.56 1.17 -17.66
C ARG A 3 0.86 0.99 -18.22
N SER A 4 1.51 2.08 -18.63
CA SER A 4 2.74 2.04 -19.45
C SER A 4 4.06 1.96 -18.67
N SER A 5 4.04 2.01 -17.33
CA SER A 5 5.27 2.00 -16.51
C SER A 5 5.53 0.70 -15.76
N ALA A 6 4.62 -0.28 -15.85
CA ALA A 6 4.81 -1.57 -15.19
C ALA A 6 5.79 -2.43 -15.99
N SER A 7 6.74 -3.07 -15.30
CA SER A 7 7.70 -3.98 -15.92
C SER A 7 6.95 -5.14 -16.60
N PRO A 8 7.30 -5.49 -17.86
CA PRO A 8 6.68 -6.62 -18.57
C PRO A 8 6.77 -7.94 -17.79
N GLN A 9 7.85 -8.15 -17.04
CA GLN A 9 8.07 -9.34 -16.22
C GLN A 9 7.07 -9.44 -15.07
N ILE A 10 6.69 -8.31 -14.46
CA ILE A 10 5.66 -8.29 -13.41
C ILE A 10 4.30 -8.65 -14.00
N LEU A 11 3.97 -8.10 -15.18
CA LEU A 11 2.71 -8.40 -15.85
C LEU A 11 2.62 -9.87 -16.25
N GLU A 12 3.68 -10.42 -16.83
CA GLU A 12 3.75 -11.83 -17.20
C GLU A 12 3.54 -12.74 -15.98
N LYS A 13 4.24 -12.46 -14.87
CA LYS A 13 4.09 -13.24 -13.63
C LYS A 13 2.68 -13.15 -13.04
N LEU A 14 2.05 -11.97 -13.09
CA LEU A 14 0.69 -11.77 -12.62
C LEU A 14 -0.33 -12.51 -13.47
N VAL A 15 -0.17 -12.51 -14.80
CA VAL A 15 -1.03 -13.27 -15.71
C VAL A 15 -0.86 -14.77 -15.47
N ASN A 16 0.37 -15.27 -15.34
CA ASN A 16 0.63 -16.69 -15.09
C ASN A 16 -0.01 -17.17 -13.78
N GLU A 17 0.13 -16.41 -12.68
CA GLU A 17 -0.58 -16.73 -11.42
C GLU A 17 -2.10 -16.75 -11.63
N THR A 18 -2.62 -15.79 -12.39
CA THR A 18 -4.06 -15.68 -12.61
C THR A 18 -4.60 -16.89 -13.37
N GLU A 19 -3.91 -17.30 -14.44
CA GLU A 19 -4.27 -18.48 -15.23
C GLU A 19 -4.16 -19.78 -14.40
N ASP A 20 -3.10 -19.92 -13.60
CA ASP A 20 -2.89 -21.10 -12.75
C ASP A 20 -3.99 -21.23 -11.68
N VAL A 21 -4.39 -20.12 -11.05
CA VAL A 21 -5.41 -20.11 -9.99
C VAL A 21 -6.82 -20.28 -10.56
N LEU A 22 -7.11 -19.69 -11.72
CA LEU A 22 -8.45 -19.76 -12.32
C LEU A 22 -8.67 -21.03 -13.13
N ALA A 23 -7.63 -21.58 -13.77
CA ALA A 23 -7.70 -22.78 -14.61
C ALA A 23 -8.88 -22.76 -15.62
N GLY A 24 -9.15 -21.60 -16.22
CA GLY A 24 -10.25 -21.38 -17.17
C GLY A 24 -11.64 -21.18 -16.55
N SER A 25 -11.76 -21.16 -15.21
CA SER A 25 -13.00 -20.85 -14.50
C SER A 25 -13.15 -19.35 -14.20
N LEU A 26 -14.38 -18.92 -13.89
CA LEU A 26 -14.64 -17.54 -13.49
C LEU A 26 -14.12 -17.27 -12.06
N PRO A 27 -13.60 -16.06 -11.77
CA PRO A 27 -13.19 -15.70 -10.43
C PRO A 27 -14.33 -15.82 -9.40
N THR A 28 -14.03 -16.46 -8.28
CA THR A 28 -14.88 -16.56 -7.09
C THR A 28 -14.18 -15.93 -5.88
N TYR A 29 -14.92 -15.67 -4.81
CA TYR A 29 -14.34 -15.15 -3.57
C TYR A 29 -13.19 -16.04 -3.05
N GLU A 30 -13.34 -17.36 -3.12
CA GLU A 30 -12.31 -18.29 -2.67
C GLU A 30 -11.10 -18.29 -3.61
N SER A 31 -11.30 -18.30 -4.94
CA SER A 31 -10.17 -18.23 -5.88
C SER A 31 -9.38 -16.94 -5.74
N THR A 32 -10.04 -15.80 -5.46
CA THR A 32 -9.34 -14.52 -5.26
C THR A 32 -8.40 -14.55 -4.06
N LYS A 33 -8.70 -15.29 -3.00
CA LYS A 33 -7.79 -15.42 -1.85
C LYS A 33 -6.45 -16.09 -2.21
N HIS A 34 -6.42 -16.85 -3.30
CA HIS A 34 -5.23 -17.54 -3.78
C HIS A 34 -4.37 -16.70 -4.74
N GLN A 35 -4.82 -15.50 -5.14
CA GLN A 35 -4.09 -14.57 -6.02
C GLN A 35 -3.05 -13.74 -5.23
N LYS A 36 -1.99 -14.38 -4.75
CA LYS A 36 -1.04 -13.76 -3.80
C LYS A 36 -0.13 -12.73 -4.44
N TYR A 37 0.34 -12.98 -5.65
CA TYR A 37 1.17 -12.06 -6.40
C TYR A 37 0.34 -10.86 -6.87
N ALA A 38 -0.90 -11.08 -7.32
CA ALA A 38 -1.80 -9.97 -7.64
C ALA A 38 -2.09 -9.08 -6.41
N GLU A 39 -2.33 -9.68 -5.24
CA GLU A 39 -2.48 -8.97 -3.97
C GLU A 39 -1.21 -8.16 -3.62
N ALA A 40 -0.02 -8.75 -3.78
CA ALA A 40 1.24 -8.05 -3.58
C ALA A 40 1.42 -6.87 -4.54
N CYS A 41 1.11 -7.04 -5.83
CA CYS A 41 1.14 -5.96 -6.83
C CYS A 41 0.16 -4.84 -6.49
N PHE A 42 -1.03 -5.18 -5.99
CA PHE A 42 -2.01 -4.21 -5.54
C PHE A 42 -1.50 -3.38 -4.35
N TYR A 43 -0.94 -4.02 -3.33
CA TYR A 43 -0.36 -3.30 -2.19
C TYR A 43 0.85 -2.47 -2.58
N GLU A 44 1.68 -2.96 -3.51
CA GLU A 44 2.82 -2.20 -4.02
C GLU A 44 2.36 -0.95 -4.79
N ALA A 45 1.29 -1.08 -5.58
CA ALA A 45 0.67 0.07 -6.22
C ALA A 45 0.14 1.07 -5.19
N LEU A 46 -0.48 0.62 -4.09
CA LEU A 46 -0.94 1.50 -3.01
C LEU A 46 0.21 2.13 -2.20
N ARG A 47 1.33 1.43 -2.02
CA ARG A 47 2.53 1.98 -1.36
C ARG A 47 3.07 3.17 -2.15
N LEU A 48 3.16 3.03 -3.47
CA LEU A 48 3.67 4.07 -4.35
C LEU A 48 2.62 5.14 -4.68
N TYR A 49 1.36 4.76 -4.85
CA TYR A 49 0.26 5.61 -5.30
C TYR A 49 -0.98 5.43 -4.42
N PRO A 50 -0.90 5.81 -3.13
CA PRO A 50 -2.02 5.69 -2.21
C PRO A 50 -3.18 6.58 -2.66
N SER A 51 -4.42 6.08 -2.54
CA SER A 51 -5.62 6.86 -2.87
C SER A 51 -5.76 8.11 -2.01
N VAL A 52 -5.28 8.06 -0.75
CA VAL A 52 -5.21 9.20 0.16
C VAL A 52 -3.74 9.42 0.55
N PRO A 53 -3.03 10.37 -0.08
CA PRO A 53 -1.58 10.50 0.09
C PRO A 53 -1.16 11.20 1.39
N LYS A 54 -2.05 11.96 2.03
CA LYS A 54 -1.83 12.68 3.28
C LYS A 54 -3.04 12.57 4.19
N ASN A 55 -2.81 12.48 5.48
CA ASN A 55 -3.88 12.43 6.47
C ASN A 55 -3.42 13.15 7.75
N ALA A 56 -4.36 13.46 8.64
CA ALA A 56 -4.07 14.11 9.91
C ALA A 56 -5.05 13.66 10.99
N LYS A 57 -4.59 13.67 12.25
CA LYS A 57 -5.41 13.48 13.46
C LYS A 57 -5.28 14.68 14.37
N THR A 58 -6.30 14.93 15.18
CA THR A 58 -6.27 15.97 16.22
C THR A 58 -6.10 15.32 17.58
N CYS A 59 -5.17 15.81 18.39
CA CYS A 59 -4.91 15.31 19.72
C CYS A 59 -6.07 15.66 20.65
N VAL A 60 -6.63 14.64 21.31
CA VAL A 60 -7.77 14.80 22.25
C VAL A 60 -7.30 15.16 23.67
N GLU A 61 -6.07 14.78 23.99
CA GLU A 61 -5.34 15.05 25.22
C GLU A 61 -3.84 15.16 24.93
N ASP A 62 -3.07 15.60 25.92
CA ASP A 62 -1.62 15.73 25.81
C ASP A 62 -0.95 14.33 25.76
N ASP A 63 0.05 14.16 24.89
CA ASP A 63 0.73 12.88 24.67
C ASP A 63 2.21 13.08 24.26
N ILE A 64 2.99 11.99 24.27
CA ILE A 64 4.38 11.94 23.82
C ILE A 64 4.52 10.83 22.78
N LEU A 65 4.86 11.22 21.55
CA LEU A 65 5.07 10.28 20.45
C LEU A 65 6.30 9.37 20.69
N PRO A 66 6.43 8.24 19.99
CA PRO A 66 7.54 7.29 20.20
C PRO A 66 8.95 7.86 20.01
N ASP A 67 9.09 8.98 19.33
CA ASP A 67 10.36 9.70 19.14
C ASP A 67 10.64 10.75 20.23
N GLY A 68 9.77 10.86 21.24
CA GLY A 68 9.84 11.83 22.32
C GLY A 68 9.17 13.17 22.01
N THR A 69 8.59 13.36 20.82
CA THR A 69 7.86 14.57 20.45
C THR A 69 6.62 14.74 21.31
N LYS A 70 6.53 15.84 22.04
CA LYS A 70 5.34 16.19 22.83
C LYS A 70 4.28 16.80 21.91
N VAL A 71 3.04 16.36 22.06
CA VAL A 71 1.86 16.90 21.39
C VAL A 71 0.82 17.25 22.43
N TYR A 72 0.12 18.37 22.26
CA TYR A 72 -0.86 18.86 23.24
C TYR A 72 -2.28 18.73 22.71
N LYS A 73 -3.25 18.74 23.62
CA LYS A 73 -4.68 18.77 23.27
C LYS A 73 -4.98 19.88 22.26
N GLY A 74 -5.58 19.50 21.14
CA GLY A 74 -5.93 20.39 20.03
C GLY A 74 -4.89 20.44 18.90
N ASP A 75 -3.67 19.94 19.11
CA ASP A 75 -2.66 19.88 18.05
C ASP A 75 -3.08 18.93 16.92
N ARG A 76 -2.63 19.23 15.70
CA ARG A 76 -2.84 18.36 14.54
C ARG A 76 -1.55 17.64 14.18
N VAL A 77 -1.59 16.32 14.22
CA VAL A 77 -0.51 15.43 13.79
C VAL A 77 -0.82 14.94 12.38
N GLY A 78 -0.02 15.38 11.42
CA GLY A 78 -0.14 15.00 10.01
C GLY A 78 0.90 13.97 9.59
N TRP A 79 0.56 13.11 8.64
CA TRP A 79 1.52 12.23 7.98
C TRP A 79 1.24 12.14 6.48
N SER A 80 2.27 11.75 5.72
CA SER A 80 2.21 11.57 4.28
C SER A 80 2.47 10.11 3.94
N SER A 81 1.41 9.33 3.74
CA SER A 81 1.53 7.94 3.28
C SER A 81 2.30 7.84 1.96
N TYR A 82 2.18 8.84 1.08
CA TYR A 82 2.95 8.90 -0.16
C TYR A 82 4.47 9.00 0.08
N ALA A 83 4.89 9.82 1.05
CA ALA A 83 6.30 9.98 1.39
C ALA A 83 6.84 8.78 2.18
N MET A 84 6.07 8.30 3.17
CA MET A 84 6.43 7.11 3.96
C MET A 84 6.55 5.87 3.09
N GLY A 85 5.71 5.73 2.07
CA GLY A 85 5.80 4.67 1.07
C GLY A 85 7.11 4.67 0.29
N ARG A 86 7.93 5.72 0.35
CA ARG A 86 9.26 5.83 -0.31
C ARG A 86 10.40 6.05 0.68
N ALA A 87 10.15 5.99 1.98
CA ALA A 87 11.16 6.21 2.99
C ALA A 87 12.13 5.04 3.04
N SER A 88 13.41 5.29 2.76
CA SER A 88 14.45 4.24 2.74
C SER A 88 14.69 3.63 4.11
N SER A 89 14.41 4.35 5.19
CA SER A 89 14.45 3.84 6.56
C SER A 89 13.44 2.71 6.82
N VAL A 90 12.37 2.64 6.03
CA VAL A 90 11.32 1.60 6.15
C VAL A 90 11.45 0.55 5.04
N TRP A 91 11.72 0.98 3.81
CA TRP A 91 11.67 0.11 2.62
C TRP A 91 13.05 -0.33 2.10
N GLY A 92 14.13 0.16 2.70
CA GLY A 92 15.49 -0.06 2.19
C GLY A 92 15.87 0.91 1.07
N PRO A 93 17.09 0.77 0.52
CA PRO A 93 17.56 1.59 -0.60
C PRO A 93 16.71 1.43 -1.87
#